data_AF-A0A8B8QF44-F1
#
_entry.id   AF-A0A8B8QF44-F1
#
_cell.length_a   1.000
_cell.length_b   1.000
_cell.length_c   1.000
_cell.angle_alpha   90.00
_cell.angle_beta   90.00
_cell.angle_gamma   90.00
#
_symmetry.space_group_name_H-M   'P 1'
#
loop_
_entity.id
_entity.type
_entity.pdbx_description
1 polymer ?
#
loop_
_entity_poly.entity_id
_entity_poly.type
_entity_poly.pdbx_seq_one_letter_code
_entity_poly.pdbx_strand_id
1 'polypeptide(L)'
;MGFNKAHKMAQRLHRERRQPEYRKKLGYLEKKQDYKKRALDHNLKKERLKKLKNKALERNPNEFHFHMINSRIVDGVHEDMVKPLEPTIRKKIVKREELLKRLFRRRNSQATAYMNFPAGQLFRLLPELALVSQERL
;
A
#
# COMPACT_ATOMS: atom_id res chain seq x y z
N MET A 1 25.11 42.90 4.69
CA MET A 1 23.96 42.14 5.22
C MET A 1 23.16 43.08 6.12
N GLY A 2 22.07 43.66 5.61
CA GLY A 2 21.35 44.78 6.24
C GLY A 2 20.22 44.39 7.17
N PHE A 3 19.67 45.38 7.88
CA PHE A 3 18.60 45.37 8.91
C PHE A 3 17.23 44.78 8.48
N ASN A 4 17.21 43.84 7.53
CA ASN A 4 16.01 43.21 6.99
C ASN A 4 15.23 42.38 8.01
N LYS A 5 15.90 41.89 9.07
CA LYS A 5 15.25 41.14 10.15
C LYS A 5 14.35 42.04 11.02
N ALA A 6 14.82 43.22 11.40
CA ALA A 6 14.05 44.16 12.20
C ALA A 6 12.77 44.62 11.47
N HIS A 7 12.87 44.87 10.15
CA HIS A 7 11.73 45.27 9.34
C HIS A 7 10.70 44.13 9.15
N LYS A 8 11.15 42.88 9.01
CA LYS A 8 10.25 41.70 8.96
C LYS A 8 9.52 41.45 10.27
N MET A 9 10.15 41.72 11.41
CA MET A 9 9.49 41.58 12.73
C MET A 9 8.36 42.60 12.94
N ALA A 10 8.43 43.77 12.30
CA ALA A 10 7.39 44.78 12.36
C ALA A 10 6.21 44.52 11.40
N GLN A 11 6.34 43.59 10.43
CA GLN A 11 5.27 43.27 9.50
C GLN A 11 4.20 42.38 10.15
N ARG A 12 2.93 42.77 9.99
CA ARG A 12 1.79 41.97 10.46
C ARG A 12 1.67 40.68 9.67
N LEU A 13 1.49 39.56 10.37
CA LEU A 13 1.19 38.27 9.75
C LEU A 13 -0.26 38.25 9.24
N HIS A 14 -0.44 38.14 7.93
CA HIS A 14 -1.77 37.97 7.33
C HIS A 14 -2.17 36.49 7.38
N ARG A 15 -3.25 36.17 8.12
CA ARG A 15 -3.82 34.82 8.20
C ARG A 15 -4.81 34.59 7.07
N GLU A 16 -4.86 33.37 6.56
CA GLU A 16 -5.80 32.99 5.52
C GLU A 16 -7.23 32.80 6.07
N ARG A 17 -8.24 33.12 5.24
CA ARG A 17 -9.66 32.97 5.60
C ARG A 17 -10.17 31.55 5.34
N ARG A 18 -11.07 31.07 6.21
CA ARG A 18 -11.77 29.78 6.08
C ARG A 18 -12.89 29.84 5.03
N GLN A 19 -13.41 28.66 4.65
CA GLN A 19 -14.61 28.54 3.80
C GLN A 19 -15.85 29.07 4.57
N PRO A 20 -16.76 29.84 3.95
CA PRO A 20 -18.01 30.26 4.59
C PRO A 20 -18.88 29.07 5.01
N GLU A 21 -19.56 29.22 6.15
CA GLU A 21 -20.37 28.17 6.79
C GLU A 21 -21.39 27.54 5.84
N TYR A 22 -22.16 28.36 5.12
CA TYR A 22 -23.18 27.90 4.17
C TYR A 22 -22.62 27.12 2.95
N ARG A 23 -21.31 27.22 2.68
CA ARG A 23 -20.62 26.48 1.60
C ARG A 23 -19.74 25.33 2.11
N LYS A 24 -19.76 25.02 3.41
CA LYS A 24 -18.97 23.92 3.97
C LYS A 24 -19.20 22.58 3.27
N LYS A 25 -20.40 22.35 2.74
CA LYS A 25 -20.75 21.16 1.95
C LYS A 25 -19.87 20.93 0.72
N LEU A 26 -19.23 21.97 0.17
CA LEU A 26 -18.35 21.88 -0.99
C LEU A 26 -16.91 21.47 -0.63
N GLY A 27 -16.61 21.30 0.66
CA GLY A 27 -15.27 21.02 1.16
C GLY A 27 -14.41 22.28 1.32
N TYR A 28 -13.10 22.05 1.35
CA TYR A 28 -12.11 23.10 1.60
C TYR A 28 -12.06 24.16 0.48
N LEU A 29 -11.91 25.42 0.87
CA LEU A 29 -11.77 26.53 -0.08
C LEU A 29 -10.35 26.57 -0.63
N GLU A 30 -10.17 26.09 -1.85
CA GLU A 30 -8.90 26.11 -2.57
C GLU A 30 -8.31 27.52 -2.63
N LYS A 31 -7.01 27.66 -2.35
CA LYS A 31 -6.27 28.92 -2.44
C LYS A 31 -5.34 28.93 -3.64
N LYS A 32 -4.68 30.08 -3.87
CA LYS A 32 -3.78 30.24 -5.02
C LYS A 32 -2.65 29.21 -5.05
N GLN A 33 -2.14 28.81 -3.89
CA GLN A 33 -1.09 27.79 -3.80
C GLN A 33 -1.59 26.42 -4.27
N ASP A 34 -2.77 26.02 -3.82
CA ASP A 34 -3.40 24.75 -4.22
C ASP A 34 -3.71 24.74 -5.72
N TYR A 35 -4.25 25.85 -6.24
CA TYR A 35 -4.50 26.02 -7.67
C TYR A 35 -3.23 25.81 -8.50
N LYS A 36 -2.10 26.38 -8.07
CA LYS A 36 -0.82 26.22 -8.76
C LYS A 36 -0.41 24.74 -8.80
N LYS A 37 -0.55 24.00 -7.69
CA LYS A 37 -0.25 22.56 -7.63
C LYS A 37 -1.17 21.76 -8.56
N ARG A 38 -2.48 22.05 -8.52
CA ARG A 38 -3.47 21.38 -9.38
C ARG A 38 -3.25 21.67 -10.86
N ALA A 39 -2.98 22.91 -11.23
CA ALA A 39 -2.69 23.29 -12.61
C ALA A 39 -1.42 22.61 -13.14
N LEU A 40 -0.37 22.52 -12.30
CA LEU A 40 0.86 21.83 -12.65
C LEU A 40 0.63 20.33 -12.88
N ASP A 41 -0.07 19.64 -11.97
CA ASP A 41 -0.43 18.22 -12.13
C ASP A 41 -1.26 17.97 -13.40
N HIS A 42 -2.28 18.80 -13.64
CA HIS A 42 -3.11 18.71 -14.84
C HIS A 42 -2.28 18.89 -16.12
N ASN A 43 -1.39 19.87 -16.16
CA ASN A 43 -0.53 20.11 -17.32
C ASN A 43 0.44 18.94 -17.55
N LEU A 44 1.03 18.38 -16.49
CA LEU A 44 1.88 17.20 -16.60
C LEU A 44 1.13 15.99 -17.18
N LYS A 45 -0.10 15.75 -16.71
CA LYS A 45 -0.96 14.69 -17.24
C LYS A 45 -1.33 14.92 -18.70
N LYS A 46 -1.69 16.16 -19.06
CA LYS A 46 -2.00 16.57 -20.44
C LYS A 46 -0.81 16.33 -21.38
N GLU A 47 0.39 16.73 -20.99
CA GLU A 47 1.60 16.52 -21.80
C GLU A 47 1.94 15.03 -21.93
N ARG A 48 1.78 14.24 -20.85
CA ARG A 48 1.96 12.78 -20.92
C ARG A 48 0.99 12.14 -21.90
N LEU A 49 -0.30 12.50 -21.85
CA LEU A 49 -1.32 11.99 -22.78
C LEU A 49 -1.01 12.38 -24.23
N LYS A 50 -0.56 13.61 -24.47
CA LYS A 50 -0.15 14.07 -25.81
C LYS A 50 1.01 13.22 -26.35
N LYS A 51 2.03 12.96 -25.53
CA LYS A 51 3.16 12.10 -25.91
C LYS A 51 2.72 10.66 -26.21
N LEU A 52 1.83 10.09 -25.39
CA LEU A 52 1.30 8.75 -25.62
C LEU A 52 0.48 8.67 -26.91
N LYS A 53 -0.33 9.71 -27.21
CA LYS A 53 -1.08 9.81 -28.46
C LYS A 53 -0.15 9.84 -29.68
N ASN A 54 0.90 10.66 -29.64
CA ASN A 54 1.85 10.73 -30.74
C ASN A 54 2.56 9.39 -30.96
N LYS A 55 3.02 8.74 -29.88
CA LYS A 55 3.62 7.39 -29.97
C LYS A 55 2.67 6.35 -30.55
N ALA A 56 1.38 6.42 -30.20
CA ALA A 56 0.38 5.52 -30.77
C ALA A 56 0.15 5.76 -32.27
N LEU A 57 0.23 7.01 -32.72
CA LEU A 57 0.14 7.37 -34.15
C LEU A 57 1.39 6.97 -34.95
N GLU A 58 2.57 7.09 -34.34
CA GLU A 58 3.87 6.74 -34.93
C GLU A 58 4.17 5.23 -34.86
N ARG A 59 3.25 4.41 -34.33
CA ARG A 59 3.46 2.96 -34.15
C ARG A 59 3.67 2.27 -35.50
N ASN A 60 4.75 1.52 -35.63
CA ASN A 60 4.98 0.64 -36.76
C ASN A 60 4.19 -0.67 -36.57
N PRO A 61 3.23 -1.02 -37.44
CA PRO A 61 2.43 -2.25 -37.30
C PRO A 61 3.27 -3.53 -37.37
N ASN A 62 4.46 -3.47 -37.98
CA ASN A 62 5.36 -4.62 -38.16
C ASN A 62 6.42 -4.72 -37.05
N GLU A 63 6.38 -3.87 -36.02
CA GLU A 63 7.36 -3.94 -34.93
C GLU A 63 7.20 -5.24 -34.13
N PHE A 64 8.32 -5.88 -33.82
CA PHE A 64 8.37 -7.09 -33.03
C PHE A 64 9.36 -6.97 -31.88
N HIS A 65 8.89 -7.25 -30.67
CA HIS A 65 9.71 -7.38 -29.47
C HIS A 65 9.57 -8.80 -28.93
N PHE A 66 10.68 -9.42 -28.50
CA PHE A 66 10.65 -10.79 -27.94
C PHE A 66 9.71 -10.97 -26.74
N HIS A 67 9.41 -9.89 -26.00
CA HIS A 67 8.45 -9.92 -24.89
C HIS A 67 7.00 -10.14 -25.36
N MET A 68 6.69 -9.89 -26.63
CA MET A 68 5.39 -10.19 -27.23
C MET A 68 5.10 -11.70 -27.26
N ILE A 69 6.12 -12.56 -27.17
CA ILE A 69 5.95 -14.02 -27.05
C ILE A 69 5.37 -14.40 -25.68
N ASN A 70 5.72 -13.63 -24.64
CA ASN A 70 5.32 -13.89 -23.25
C ASN A 70 4.20 -12.97 -22.76
N SER A 71 3.55 -12.22 -23.65
CA SER A 71 2.45 -11.32 -23.31
C SER A 71 1.34 -11.43 -24.34
N ARG A 72 0.13 -11.02 -23.96
CA ARG A 72 -1.06 -11.04 -24.81
C ARG A 72 -1.83 -9.74 -24.65
N ILE A 73 -2.67 -9.45 -25.63
CA ILE A 73 -3.62 -8.34 -25.56
C ILE A 73 -5.00 -8.97 -25.32
N VAL A 74 -5.63 -8.63 -24.19
CA VAL A 74 -6.99 -9.06 -23.84
C VAL A 74 -7.85 -7.80 -23.76
N ASP A 75 -8.93 -7.75 -24.54
CA ASP A 75 -9.83 -6.59 -24.63
C ASP A 75 -9.12 -5.24 -24.88
N GLY A 76 -8.01 -5.27 -25.62
CA GLY A 76 -7.19 -4.09 -25.93
C GLY A 76 -6.22 -3.67 -24.83
N VAL A 77 -6.12 -4.41 -23.72
CA VAL A 77 -5.17 -4.18 -22.63
C VAL A 77 -4.03 -5.20 -22.70
N HIS A 78 -2.79 -4.72 -22.54
CA HIS A 78 -1.60 -5.58 -22.47
C HIS A 78 -1.57 -6.32 -21.13
N GLU A 79 -1.50 -7.65 -21.19
CA GLU A 79 -1.36 -8.53 -20.04
C GLU A 79 -0.14 -9.43 -20.22
N ASP A 80 0.70 -9.48 -19.19
CA ASP A 80 1.82 -10.42 -19.14
C ASP A 80 1.31 -11.84 -18.88
N MET A 81 1.84 -12.82 -19.62
CA MET A 81 1.57 -14.21 -19.32
C MET A 81 2.39 -14.63 -18.09
N VAL A 82 1.68 -14.96 -17.02
CA VAL A 82 2.32 -15.58 -15.86
C VAL A 82 2.74 -16.99 -16.24
N LYS A 83 4.06 -17.23 -16.30
CA LYS A 83 4.58 -18.59 -16.48
C LYS A 83 4.07 -19.45 -15.31
N PRO A 84 3.43 -20.61 -15.57
CA PRO A 84 3.00 -21.47 -14.49
C PRO A 84 4.22 -21.87 -13.67
N LEU A 85 4.12 -21.74 -12.35
CA LEU A 85 5.17 -22.24 -11.45
C LEU A 85 5.40 -23.72 -11.74
N GLU A 86 6.68 -24.10 -11.80
CA GLU A 86 7.08 -25.51 -11.85
C GLU A 86 6.26 -26.34 -10.85
N PRO A 87 5.69 -27.48 -11.27
CA PRO A 87 4.69 -28.21 -10.48
C PRO A 87 5.23 -28.63 -9.11
N THR A 88 6.54 -28.85 -8.98
CA THR A 88 7.24 -29.11 -7.72
C THR A 88 7.23 -27.90 -6.78
N ILE A 89 7.51 -26.69 -7.28
CA ILE A 89 7.48 -25.45 -6.49
C ILE A 89 6.05 -25.15 -6.08
N ARG A 90 5.09 -25.28 -7.00
CA ARG A 90 3.65 -25.09 -6.71
C ARG A 90 3.19 -26.02 -5.59
N LYS A 91 3.54 -27.32 -5.64
CA LYS A 91 3.24 -28.29 -4.57
C LYS A 91 3.82 -27.88 -3.22
N LYS A 92 5.07 -27.39 -3.19
CA LYS A 92 5.71 -26.91 -1.95
C LYS A 92 4.97 -25.71 -1.34
N ILE A 93 4.55 -24.76 -2.16
CA ILE A 93 3.81 -23.57 -1.72
C ILE A 93 2.45 -23.98 -1.15
N VAL A 94 1.66 -24.77 -1.91
CA VAL A 94 0.33 -25.23 -1.47
C VAL A 94 0.44 -25.99 -0.14
N LYS A 95 1.38 -26.92 -0.03
CA LYS A 95 1.61 -27.68 1.21
C LYS A 95 1.97 -26.77 2.39
N ARG A 96 2.79 -25.75 2.17
CA ARG A 96 3.15 -24.75 3.19
C ARG A 96 1.94 -23.92 3.63
N GLU A 97 1.13 -23.46 2.67
CA GLU A 97 -0.08 -22.68 2.97
C GLU A 97 -1.11 -23.51 3.75
N GLU A 98 -1.32 -24.76 3.39
CA GLU A 98 -2.20 -25.69 4.13
C GLU A 98 -1.70 -25.93 5.55
N LEU A 99 -0.38 -26.12 5.73
CA LEU A 99 0.23 -26.26 7.03
C LEU A 99 -0.01 -25.01 7.90
N LEU A 100 0.20 -23.81 7.36
CA LEU A 100 -0.02 -22.55 8.06
C LEU A 100 -1.49 -22.38 8.45
N LYS A 101 -2.43 -22.65 7.54
CA LYS A 101 -3.87 -22.64 7.83
C LYS A 101 -4.22 -23.61 8.96
N ARG A 102 -3.64 -24.81 8.97
CA ARG A 102 -3.84 -25.81 10.04
C ARG A 102 -3.30 -25.32 11.38
N LEU A 103 -2.09 -24.78 11.41
CA LEU A 103 -1.48 -24.23 12.63
C LEU A 103 -2.29 -23.06 13.19
N PHE A 104 -2.74 -22.16 12.32
CA PHE A 104 -3.56 -21.01 12.71
C PHE A 104 -4.92 -21.44 13.29
N ARG A 105 -5.59 -22.41 12.65
CA ARG A 105 -6.84 -23.00 13.19
C ARG A 105 -6.63 -23.61 14.58
N ARG A 106 -5.56 -24.41 14.75
CA ARG A 106 -5.21 -25.02 16.04
C ARG A 106 -4.90 -23.98 17.11
N ARG A 107 -4.15 -22.93 16.76
CA ARG A 107 -3.83 -21.83 17.69
C ARG A 107 -5.10 -21.09 18.11
N ASN A 108 -6.00 -20.79 17.17
CA ASN A 108 -7.26 -20.13 17.48
C ASN A 108 -8.17 -21.01 18.33
N SER A 109 -8.26 -22.32 18.06
CA SER A 109 -9.05 -23.24 18.88
C SER A 109 -8.48 -23.39 20.30
N GLN A 110 -7.15 -23.39 20.44
CA GLN A 110 -6.49 -23.36 21.75
C GLN A 110 -6.77 -22.04 22.47
N ALA A 111 -6.62 -20.90 21.79
CA ALA A 111 -6.91 -19.58 22.36
C ALA A 111 -8.37 -19.48 22.81
N THR A 112 -9.34 -19.94 22.02
CA THR A 112 -10.75 -19.98 22.43
C THR A 112 -10.99 -20.94 23.59
N ALA A 113 -10.27 -22.07 23.65
CA ALA A 113 -10.33 -22.97 24.79
C ALA A 113 -9.84 -22.24 26.06
N TYR A 114 -8.64 -21.64 26.04
CA TYR A 114 -8.08 -20.87 27.16
C TYR A 114 -8.98 -19.74 27.64
N MET A 115 -9.67 -19.02 26.75
CA MET A 115 -10.59 -17.94 27.12
C MET A 115 -11.91 -18.44 27.72
N ASN A 116 -12.31 -19.68 27.43
CA ASN A 116 -13.53 -20.32 27.96
C ASN A 116 -13.26 -21.26 29.15
N PHE A 117 -12.03 -21.31 29.68
CA PHE A 117 -11.71 -22.06 30.89
C PHE A 117 -12.19 -21.28 32.13
N PRO A 118 -12.97 -21.88 33.04
CA PRO A 118 -13.35 -21.23 34.29
C PRO A 118 -12.09 -20.91 35.11
N ALA A 119 -12.04 -19.71 35.69
CA ALA A 119 -10.85 -19.06 36.28
C ALA A 119 -10.21 -19.78 37.51
N GLY A 120 -10.50 -21.05 37.75
CA GLY A 120 -10.05 -21.82 38.92
C GLY A 120 -9.29 -23.12 38.64
N GLN A 121 -8.93 -23.44 37.38
CA GLN A 121 -8.26 -24.71 37.03
C GLN A 121 -6.90 -24.53 36.31
N LEU A 122 -6.15 -23.46 36.61
CA LEU A 122 -4.81 -23.22 36.05
C LEU A 122 -3.71 -24.01 36.81
N PHE A 123 -3.77 -25.35 36.81
CA PHE A 123 -2.64 -26.19 37.24
C PHE A 123 -2.38 -27.43 36.37
N ARG A 124 -3.12 -27.64 35.29
CA ARG A 124 -2.77 -28.68 34.32
C ARG A 124 -2.56 -28.04 32.96
N LEU A 125 -1.44 -28.39 32.33
CA LEU A 125 -1.07 -28.16 30.93
C LEU A 125 -0.08 -27.01 30.63
N LEU A 126 1.08 -27.04 31.27
CA LEU A 126 2.34 -26.56 30.68
C LEU A 126 3.45 -27.59 30.97
N PRO A 127 3.72 -28.57 30.09
CA PRO A 127 4.69 -29.62 30.40
C PRO A 127 6.15 -29.29 30.03
N GLU A 128 6.49 -28.11 29.48
CA GLU A 128 7.81 -27.93 28.83
C GLU A 128 8.60 -26.65 29.20
N LEU A 129 8.21 -25.89 30.23
CA LEU A 129 9.00 -24.72 30.69
C LEU A 129 9.48 -24.80 32.16
N ALA A 130 9.31 -25.94 32.83
CA ALA A 130 9.64 -26.08 34.25
C ALA A 130 11.04 -26.67 34.55
N LEU A 131 11.89 -26.91 33.54
CA LEU A 131 13.18 -27.62 33.73
C LEU A 131 14.43 -26.82 33.34
N VAL A 132 14.46 -25.49 33.53
CA VAL A 132 15.68 -24.68 33.24
C VAL A 132 16.11 -23.74 34.38
N SER A 133 15.51 -23.83 35.58
CA SER A 133 15.85 -22.93 36.70
C SER A 133 16.40 -23.59 37.97
N GLN A 134 16.86 -24.85 37.92
CA GLN A 134 17.48 -25.53 39.07
C GLN A 134 18.97 -25.86 38.95
N GLU A 135 19.65 -25.47 37.86
CA GLU A 135 21.11 -25.61 37.76
C GLU A 135 21.81 -24.25 37.84
N ARG A 136 21.84 -23.69 39.07
CA ARG A 136 22.89 -22.78 39.55
C ARG A 136 23.01 -22.94 41.07
N LEU A 137 23.91 -23.82 41.48
CA LEU A 137 24.75 -23.67 42.67
C LEU A 137 26.20 -23.86 42.21
#